data_AF-X1TXW9-F1
#
_entry.id   AF-X1TXW9-F1
#
_cell.length_a   1.000
_cell.length_b   1.000
_cell.length_c   1.000
_cell.angle_alpha   90.00
_cell.angle_beta   90.00
_cell.angle_gamma   90.00
#
_symmetry.space_group_name_H-M   'P 1'
#
loop_
_entity.id
_entity.type
_entity.pdbx_description
1 polymer ?
#
loop_
_entity_poly.entity_id
_entity_poly.type
_entity_poly.pdbx_seq_one_letter_code
_entity_poly.pdbx_strand_id
1 'polypeptide(L)'
;LAKVKGALGKVQLEYGLPKIYILETRKDTNFIAYCFKRTDWKKAVLIVAATEGVDQNFFGYGVLRGKFTLRVTDKGKGLPHKVAVLNSDAPEDVSIWELGTWVNYETLKPK
;
A
#
# COMPACT_ATOMS: atom_id res chain seq x y z
N LEU A 1 -2.13 10.41 -11.14
CA LEU A 1 -2.36 10.83 -9.73
C LEU A 1 -3.84 11.05 -9.34
N ALA A 2 -4.64 11.86 -10.05
CA ALA A 2 -6.02 12.17 -9.65
C ALA A 2 -6.92 10.93 -9.46
N LYS A 3 -6.88 9.99 -10.40
CA LYS A 3 -7.62 8.71 -10.30
C LYS A 3 -7.22 7.90 -9.06
N VAL A 4 -5.91 7.81 -8.79
CA VAL A 4 -5.36 7.12 -7.61
C VAL A 4 -5.84 7.76 -6.31
N LYS A 5 -5.83 9.10 -6.23
CA LYS A 5 -6.39 9.82 -5.08
C LYS A 5 -7.88 9.55 -4.90
N GLY A 6 -8.65 9.53 -5.98
CA GLY A 6 -10.09 9.23 -5.94
C GLY A 6 -10.38 7.81 -5.44
N ALA A 7 -9.70 6.81 -5.99
CA ALA A 7 -9.84 5.41 -5.58
C ALA A 7 -9.47 5.21 -4.10
N LEU A 8 -8.30 5.71 -3.69
CA LEU A 8 -7.83 5.59 -2.30
C LEU A 8 -8.71 6.41 -1.34
N GLY A 9 -9.20 7.58 -1.74
CA GLY A 9 -10.08 8.40 -0.92
C GLY A 9 -11.43 7.74 -0.64
N LYS A 10 -12.01 7.04 -1.62
CA LYS A 10 -13.25 6.25 -1.43
C LYS A 10 -13.04 5.17 -0.37
N VAL A 11 -11.99 4.36 -0.51
CA VAL A 11 -11.67 3.29 0.45
C VAL A 11 -11.27 3.88 1.83
N GLN A 12 -10.59 5.02 1.86
CA GLN A 12 -10.25 5.69 3.11
C GLN A 12 -11.49 6.08 3.91
N LEU A 13 -12.50 6.65 3.23
CA LEU A 13 -13.77 7.02 3.85
C LEU A 13 -14.59 5.80 4.26
N GLU A 14 -14.71 4.81 3.37
CA GLU A 14 -15.51 3.60 3.61
C GLU A 14 -15.01 2.78 4.82
N TYR A 15 -13.69 2.67 4.97
CA TYR A 15 -13.08 1.84 6.03
C TYR A 15 -12.57 2.64 7.23
N GLY A 16 -12.75 3.97 7.24
CA GLY A 16 -12.26 4.85 8.30
C GLY A 16 -10.74 4.79 8.47
N LEU A 17 -10.01 4.77 7.35
CA LEU A 17 -8.56 4.61 7.37
C LEU A 17 -7.85 5.91 7.78
N PRO A 18 -6.67 5.80 8.42
CA PRO A 18 -5.83 6.94 8.72
C PRO A 18 -5.23 7.51 7.44
N LYS A 19 -4.28 8.43 7.60
CA LYS A 19 -3.55 9.02 6.50
C LYS A 19 -3.01 7.96 5.52
N ILE A 20 -3.15 8.26 4.24
CA ILE A 20 -2.60 7.43 3.16
C ILE A 20 -1.49 8.19 2.47
N TYR A 21 -0.27 7.66 2.53
CA TYR A 21 0.87 8.18 1.78
C TYR A 21 0.89 7.57 0.39
N ILE A 22 0.96 8.41 -0.64
CA ILE A 22 1.06 7.98 -2.03
C ILE A 22 2.49 8.23 -2.49
N LEU A 23 3.15 7.14 -2.87
CA LEU A 23 4.50 7.13 -3.40
C LEU A 23 4.46 6.72 -4.87
N GLU A 24 5.40 7.23 -5.65
CA GLU A 24 5.57 6.88 -7.05
C GLU A 24 6.90 6.15 -7.24
N THR A 25 6.84 5.02 -7.94
CA THR A 25 8.02 4.17 -8.23
C THR A 25 8.49 4.28 -9.67
N ARG A 26 7.61 4.72 -10.56
CA ARG A 26 7.93 5.06 -11.94
C ARG A 26 7.03 6.20 -12.33
N LYS A 27 7.64 7.25 -12.89
CA LYS A 27 6.98 8.49 -13.26
C LYS A 27 5.66 8.22 -14.00
N ASP A 28 4.59 8.79 -13.47
CA ASP A 28 3.22 8.82 -14.00
C ASP A 28 2.58 7.44 -14.29
N THR A 29 3.15 6.35 -13.77
CA THR A 29 2.71 4.99 -14.14
C THR A 29 2.40 4.11 -12.93
N ASN A 30 3.30 4.04 -11.95
CA ASN A 30 3.20 3.07 -10.87
C ASN A 30 3.24 3.74 -9.50
N PHE A 31 2.16 3.56 -8.75
CA PHE A 31 1.97 4.13 -7.42
C PHE A 31 1.96 3.05 -6.35
N ILE A 32 2.42 3.42 -5.16
CA ILE A 32 2.32 2.63 -3.94
C ILE A 32 1.56 3.47 -2.92
N ALA A 33 0.65 2.84 -2.18
CA ALA A 33 -0.08 3.47 -1.08
C ALA A 33 0.34 2.85 0.25
N TYR A 34 0.71 3.67 1.23
CA TYR A 34 0.95 3.24 2.60
C TYR A 34 -0.10 3.78 3.54
N CYS A 35 -0.65 2.89 4.36
CA CYS A 35 -1.63 3.18 5.38
C CYS A 35 -1.25 2.36 6.63
N PHE A 36 -1.02 3.04 7.75
CA PHE A 36 -0.54 2.40 8.98
C PHE A 36 -1.70 2.13 9.94
N LYS A 37 -2.46 1.08 9.65
CA LYS A 37 -3.60 0.64 10.46
C LYS A 37 -3.47 -0.84 10.83
N ARG A 38 -3.63 -1.17 12.11
CA ARG A 38 -3.81 -2.52 12.62
C ARG A 38 -5.25 -2.95 12.38
N THR A 39 -5.41 -4.07 11.70
CA THR A 39 -6.72 -4.64 11.40
C THR A 39 -6.62 -6.16 11.36
N ASP A 40 -7.76 -6.85 11.51
CA ASP A 40 -7.81 -8.27 11.26
C ASP A 40 -7.54 -8.59 9.78
N TRP A 41 -7.10 -9.82 9.52
CA TRP A 41 -6.71 -10.26 8.18
C TRP A 41 -7.85 -10.17 7.16
N LYS A 42 -9.08 -10.52 7.55
CA LYS A 42 -10.23 -10.48 6.62
C LYS A 42 -10.51 -9.06 6.18
N LYS A 43 -10.50 -8.11 7.12
CA LYS A 43 -10.68 -6.69 6.83
C LYS A 43 -9.53 -6.11 6.01
N ALA A 44 -8.28 -6.54 6.25
CA ALA A 44 -7.15 -6.16 5.39
C ALA A 44 -7.38 -6.60 3.93
N VAL A 45 -7.82 -7.84 3.71
CA VAL A 45 -8.13 -8.37 2.37
C VAL A 45 -9.26 -7.58 1.72
N LEU A 46 -10.33 -7.26 2.46
CA LEU A 46 -11.46 -6.46 1.95
C LEU A 46 -11.02 -5.06 1.52
N ILE A 47 -10.23 -4.36 2.34
CA ILE A 47 -9.70 -3.02 2.02
C ILE A 47 -8.91 -3.04 0.70
N VAL A 48 -7.99 -4.00 0.56
CA VAL A 48 -7.17 -4.10 -0.65
C VAL A 48 -8.03 -4.48 -1.86
N ALA A 49 -8.97 -5.42 -1.72
CA ALA A 49 -9.87 -5.83 -2.79
C ALA A 49 -10.81 -4.70 -3.26
N ALA A 50 -11.28 -3.86 -2.33
CA ALA A 50 -12.15 -2.71 -2.62
C ALA A 50 -11.40 -1.55 -3.31
N THR A 51 -10.07 -1.56 -3.29
CA THR A 51 -9.26 -0.50 -3.88
C THR A 51 -9.24 -0.60 -5.41
N GLU A 52 -9.98 0.30 -6.05
CA GLU A 52 -10.03 0.40 -7.52
C GLU A 52 -8.63 0.60 -8.12
N GLY A 53 -8.27 -0.22 -9.10
CA GLY A 53 -6.97 -0.17 -9.77
C GLY A 53 -5.82 -0.83 -9.00
N VAL A 54 -6.11 -1.63 -7.97
CA VAL A 54 -5.09 -2.45 -7.30
C VAL A 54 -4.47 -3.47 -8.26
N ASP A 55 -3.16 -3.66 -8.17
CA ASP A 55 -2.45 -4.71 -8.90
C ASP A 55 -2.97 -6.09 -8.47
N GLN A 56 -3.53 -6.83 -9.42
CA GLN A 56 -4.14 -8.14 -9.17
C GLN A 56 -3.12 -9.21 -8.76
N ASN A 57 -1.87 -9.10 -9.21
CA ASN A 57 -0.82 -9.99 -8.76
C ASN A 57 -0.44 -9.67 -7.31
N PHE A 58 -0.30 -8.38 -6.97
CA PHE A 58 -0.07 -7.98 -5.58
C PHE A 58 -1.17 -8.50 -4.65
N PHE A 59 -2.43 -8.32 -5.05
CA PHE A 59 -3.57 -8.83 -4.28
C PHE A 59 -3.54 -10.36 -4.17
N GLY A 60 -3.46 -11.08 -5.29
CA GLY A 60 -3.48 -12.54 -5.32
C GLY A 60 -2.34 -13.17 -4.53
N TYR A 61 -1.10 -12.68 -4.71
CA TYR A 61 0.05 -13.18 -3.95
C TYR A 61 -0.05 -12.83 -2.46
N GLY A 62 -0.56 -11.65 -2.12
CA GLY A 62 -0.74 -11.26 -0.73
C GLY A 62 -1.74 -12.16 0.01
N VAL A 63 -2.88 -12.44 -0.64
CA VAL A 63 -3.90 -13.37 -0.12
C VAL A 63 -3.32 -14.77 0.06
N LEU A 64 -2.65 -15.31 -0.97
CA LEU A 64 -2.04 -16.65 -0.94
C LEU A 64 -1.01 -16.81 0.18
N ARG A 65 -0.20 -15.76 0.45
CA ARG A 65 0.86 -15.78 1.47
C ARG A 65 0.38 -15.46 2.88
N GLY A 66 -0.88 -15.05 3.05
CA GLY A 66 -1.41 -14.60 4.35
C GLY A 66 -0.78 -13.30 4.87
N LYS A 67 -0.18 -12.49 3.98
CA LYS A 67 0.43 -11.19 4.34
C LYS A 67 0.58 -10.29 3.11
N PHE A 68 0.40 -8.98 3.31
CA PHE A 68 0.79 -7.95 2.33
C PHE A 68 2.18 -7.41 2.67
N THR A 69 2.98 -7.10 1.66
CA THR A 69 4.36 -6.65 1.84
C THR A 69 4.50 -5.18 1.44
N LEU A 70 5.04 -4.37 2.33
CA LEU A 70 5.46 -3.00 2.03
C LEU A 70 6.80 -3.05 1.26
N ARG A 71 6.91 -2.26 0.19
CA ARG A 71 8.09 -2.27 -0.68
C ARG A 71 8.82 -0.94 -0.65
N VAL A 72 9.96 -0.92 0.00
CA VAL A 72 10.78 0.29 0.22
C VAL A 72 12.12 0.27 -0.52
N THR A 73 12.61 -0.91 -0.92
CA THR A 73 13.91 -1.09 -1.58
C THR A 73 13.89 -0.69 -3.07
N ASP A 74 14.95 -0.01 -3.50
CA ASP A 74 15.24 0.29 -4.90
C ASP A 74 15.55 -1.01 -5.68
N LYS A 75 15.01 -1.15 -6.89
CA LYS A 75 15.33 -2.24 -7.83
C LYS A 75 16.16 -1.75 -9.03
N GLY A 76 17.06 -0.79 -8.80
CA GLY A 76 17.83 -0.13 -9.85
C GLY A 76 17.02 0.86 -10.69
N LYS A 77 15.91 1.38 -10.13
CA LYS A 77 15.01 2.35 -10.78
C LYS A 77 14.71 3.58 -9.90
N GLY A 78 15.37 3.71 -8.76
CA GLY A 78 15.12 4.72 -7.75
C GLY A 78 14.23 4.21 -6.61
N LEU A 79 14.42 4.82 -5.43
CA LEU A 79 13.54 4.62 -4.29
C LEU A 79 12.13 5.18 -4.58
N PRO A 80 11.07 4.59 -4.00
CA PRO A 80 9.74 5.20 -4.06
C PRO A 80 9.78 6.62 -3.50
N HIS A 81 9.31 7.60 -4.29
CA HIS A 81 9.29 9.00 -3.85
C HIS A 81 7.85 9.43 -3.51
N LYS A 82 7.68 10.10 -2.37
CA LYS A 82 6.37 10.56 -1.91
C LYS A 82 5.86 11.68 -2.83
N VAL A 83 4.68 11.49 -3.41
CA VAL A 83 4.05 12.46 -4.33
C VAL A 83 2.79 13.11 -3.76
N ALA A 84 2.10 12.44 -2.83
CA ALA A 84 0.91 13.00 -2.19
C ALA A 84 0.61 12.32 -0.84
N VAL A 85 -0.30 12.96 -0.11
CA VAL A 85 -0.86 12.46 1.14
C VAL A 85 -2.38 12.69 1.11
N LEU A 86 -3.16 11.68 1.47
CA LEU A 86 -4.58 11.83 1.77
C LEU A 86 -4.74 11.92 3.29
N ASN A 87 -5.15 13.08 3.78
CA ASN A 87 -5.33 13.31 5.21
C ASN A 87 -6.61 12.64 5.72
N SER A 88 -6.61 12.30 7.00
CA SER A 88 -7.73 11.72 7.75
C SER A 88 -7.55 12.08 9.22
N ASP A 89 -8.65 12.26 9.94
CA ASP A 89 -8.65 12.47 11.39
C ASP A 89 -8.42 11.16 12.16
N ALA A 90 -8.55 10.01 11.48
CA ALA A 90 -8.27 8.72 12.09
C ALA A 90 -6.75 8.58 12.38
N PRO A 91 -6.37 8.17 13.62
CA PRO A 91 -4.98 8.04 14.00
C PRO A 91 -4.31 6.83 13.33
N GLU A 92 -3.03 6.96 13.01
CA GLU A 92 -2.16 5.84 12.66
C GLU A 92 -1.87 5.00 13.90
N ASP A 93 -1.87 3.68 13.75
CA ASP A 93 -1.61 2.77 14.89
C ASP A 93 -0.11 2.55 15.14
N VAL A 94 0.72 2.84 14.14
CA VAL A 94 2.18 2.76 14.19
C VAL A 94 2.80 3.79 13.25
N SER A 95 3.98 4.29 13.60
CA SER A 95 4.84 5.02 12.67
C SER A 95 5.63 4.05 11.78
N ILE A 96 6.16 4.58 10.67
CA ILE A 96 7.02 3.80 9.76
C ILE A 96 8.27 3.22 10.46
N TRP A 97 8.74 3.87 11.53
CA TRP A 97 9.94 3.47 12.29
C TRP A 97 9.67 2.30 13.23
N GLU A 98 8.41 2.07 13.60
CA GLU A 98 7.99 0.99 14.49
C GLU A 98 7.73 -0.34 13.76
N LEU A 99 7.82 -0.35 12.42
CA LEU A 99 7.69 -1.55 11.60
C LEU A 99 8.98 -2.40 11.74
N GLY A 100 8.95 -3.34 12.69
CA GLY A 100 10.12 -4.09 13.17
C GLY A 100 10.81 -5.06 12.19
N THR A 101 10.28 -5.32 10.99
CA THR A 101 10.95 -6.16 9.98
C THR A 101 10.81 -5.60 8.57
N TRP A 102 11.94 -5.12 8.04
CA TRP A 102 12.12 -4.66 6.67
C TRP A 102 12.46 -5.88 5.81
N VAL A 103 11.46 -6.64 5.36
CA VAL A 103 11.73 -7.82 4.54
C VAL A 103 12.06 -7.39 3.12
N ASN A 104 13.21 -7.83 2.60
CA ASN A 104 13.51 -7.76 1.17
C ASN A 104 12.38 -8.44 0.38
N TYR A 105 11.82 -7.74 -0.60
CA TYR A 105 10.70 -8.21 -1.40
C TYR A 105 11.06 -9.51 -2.14
N GLU A 106 10.53 -10.64 -1.69
CA GLU A 106 10.75 -11.95 -2.31
C GLU A 106 9.94 -12.07 -3.61
N THR A 107 10.61 -11.89 -4.74
CA THR A 107 10.09 -12.27 -6.07
C THR A 107 10.44 -13.73 -6.35
N LEU A 108 9.48 -14.50 -6.87
CA LEU A 108 9.77 -15.82 -7.44
C LEU A 108 10.78 -15.64 -8.57
N LYS A 109 11.82 -16.47 -8.59
CA LYS A 109 12.72 -16.55 -9.75
C LYS A 109 11.88 -16.99 -10.96
N PRO A 110 11.98 -16.33 -12.12
CA PRO A 110 11.39 -16.86 -13.34
C PRO A 110 11.96 -18.26 -13.59
N LYS A 111 11.08 -19.20 -13.98
CA LYS A 111 11.51 -20.51 -14.49
C LYS A 111 12.29 -20.34 -15.79
#